data_AF-A0A428N398-F1
#
_entry.id   AF-A0A428N398-F1
#
_cell.length_a   1.000
_cell.length_b   1.000
_cell.length_c   1.000
_cell.angle_alpha   90.00
_cell.angle_beta   90.00
_cell.angle_gamma   90.00
#
_symmetry.space_group_name_H-M   'P 1'
#
loop_
_entity.id
_entity.type
_entity.pdbx_description
1 polymer ?
#
loop_
_entity_poly.entity_id
_entity_poly.type
_entity_poly.pdbx_seq_one_letter_code
_entity_poly.pdbx_strand_id
1 'polypeptide(L)' 'MSPSTDRMITRVKSIYLYIKEKGTVTTRELVDEFGITQRTIQRDLNVLEYNHLVHSPSRGKWSATSKKVKVS' A
#
# COMPACT_ATOMS: atom_id res chain seq x y z
N MET A 1 20.86 -3.47 2.13
CA MET A 1 20.19 -2.22 1.72
C MET A 1 20.47 -1.16 2.77
N SER A 2 20.27 0.13 2.50
CA SER A 2 20.36 1.15 3.56
C SER A 2 19.22 0.96 4.57
N PRO A 3 19.41 1.31 5.85
CA PRO A 3 18.34 1.20 6.86
C PRO A 3 17.07 1.97 6.48
N SER A 4 17.22 3.08 5.74
CA SER A 4 16.11 3.87 5.20
C SER A 4 15.31 3.12 4.15
N THR A 5 15.98 2.37 3.27
CA THR A 5 15.36 1.57 2.22
C THR A 5 14.58 0.40 2.82
N ASP A 6 15.15 -0.29 3.81
CA ASP A 6 14.50 -1.43 4.47
C ASP A 6 13.20 -1.01 5.17
N ARG A 7 13.21 0.13 5.89
CA ARG A 7 12.01 0.67 6.54
C ARG A 7 10.91 1.01 5.53
N MET A 8 11.28 1.58 4.38
CA MET A 8 10.32 1.89 3.32
C MET A 8 9.72 0.61 2.73
N ILE A 9 10.55 -0.40 2.42
CA ILE A 9 10.08 -1.67 1.86
C ILE A 9 9.12 -2.37 2.83
N THR A 10 9.47 -2.43 4.11
CA THR A 10 8.60 -2.99 5.15
C THR A 10 7.25 -2.28 5.17
N ARG A 11 7.25 -0.94 5.15
CA ARG A 11 6.02 -0.14 5.14
C ARG A 11 5.14 -0.41 3.92
N VAL A 12 5.74 -0.45 2.72
CA VAL A 12 5.02 -0.76 1.47
C VAL A 12 4.38 -2.15 1.53
N LYS A 13 5.10 -3.16 2.06
CA LYS A 13 4.55 -4.51 2.27
C LYS A 13 3.39 -4.50 3.25
N SER A 14 3.52 -3.80 4.37
CA SER A 14 2.45 -3.70 5.39
C SER A 14 1.18 -3.05 4.84
N ILE A 15 1.32 -1.96 4.06
CA ILE A 15 0.17 -1.31 3.39
C ILE A 15 -0.53 -2.29 2.45
N TYR A 16 0.22 -3.04 1.63
CA TYR A 16 -0.37 -4.04 0.75
C TYR A 16 -1.13 -5.14 1.50
N LEU A 17 -0.54 -5.67 2.57
CA LEU A 17 -1.19 -6.72 3.38
C LEU A 17 -2.49 -6.19 4.03
N TYR A 18 -2.46 -4.96 4.53
CA TYR A 18 -3.65 -4.32 5.09
C TYR A 18 -4.78 -4.19 4.06
N ILE A 19 -4.48 -3.67 2.86
CA ILE A 19 -5.44 -3.56 1.76
C ILE A 19 -5.98 -4.96 1.40
N LYS A 20 -5.12 -5.96 1.32
CA LYS A 20 -5.52 -7.33 0.97
C LYS A 20 -6.46 -7.94 2.01
N GLU A 21 -6.25 -7.66 3.29
CA GLU A 21 -7.06 -8.17 4.39
C GLU A 21 -8.40 -7.42 4.50
N LYS A 22 -8.40 -6.09 4.38
CA LYS A 22 -9.60 -5.24 4.49
C LYS A 22 -10.44 -5.19 3.21
N GLY A 23 -9.86 -5.49 2.06
CA GLY A 23 -10.50 -5.35 0.75
C GLY A 23 -10.31 -3.94 0.17
N THR A 24 -11.40 -3.18 0.05
CA THR A 24 -11.34 -1.80 -0.45
C THR A 24 -11.17 -0.81 0.70
N VAL A 25 -10.11 -0.01 0.65
CA VAL A 25 -9.81 1.00 1.67
C VAL A 25 -9.71 2.40 1.06
N THR A 26 -9.74 3.43 1.90
CA THR A 26 -9.49 4.82 1.48
C THR A 26 -8.08 5.29 1.81
N THR A 27 -7.59 6.30 1.09
CA THR A 27 -6.31 6.95 1.42
C THR A 27 -6.31 7.52 2.84
N ARG A 28 -7.47 7.97 3.35
CA ARG A 28 -7.59 8.49 4.72
C ARG A 28 -7.44 7.39 5.77
N GLU A 29 -8.10 6.25 5.58
CA GLU A 29 -7.94 5.08 6.46
C GLU A 29 -6.47 4.65 6.55
N LEU A 30 -5.75 4.65 5.42
CA LEU A 30 -4.32 4.34 5.41
C LEU A 30 -3.47 5.39 6.15
N VAL A 31 -3.84 6.68 6.08
CA VAL A 31 -3.16 7.72 6.86
C VAL A 31 -3.38 7.50 8.36
N ASP A 32 -4.62 7.23 8.76
CA ASP A 32 -5.01 7.04 10.15
C ASP A 32 -4.39 5.75 10.74
N GLU A 33 -4.38 4.64 9.97
CA GLU A 33 -3.80 3.35 10.37
C GLU A 33 -2.28 3.40 10.53
N PHE A 34 -1.58 4.01 9.56
CA PHE A 34 -0.11 3.97 9.53
C PHE A 34 0.54 5.19 10.18
N GLY A 35 -0.23 6.21 10.56
CA GLY A 35 0.29 7.41 11.24
C GLY A 35 1.28 8.21 10.41
N ILE A 36 1.18 8.17 9.07
CA ILE A 36 2.08 8.88 8.15
C ILE A 36 1.31 9.80 7.21
N THR A 37 2.02 10.77 6.62
CA THR A 37 1.38 11.75 5.73
C THR A 37 0.73 11.10 4.51
N GLN A 38 -0.35 11.73 4.03
CA GLN A 38 -1.02 11.35 2.78
C GLN A 38 -0.06 11.28 1.60
N ARG A 39 0.93 12.18 1.52
CA ARG A 39 1.96 12.18 0.47
C ARG A 39 2.82 10.91 0.50
N THR A 40 3.15 10.42 1.69
CA THR A 40 3.91 9.17 1.86
C THR A 40 3.06 7.97 1.47
N ILE A 41 1.81 7.90 1.94
CA ILE A 41 0.86 6.85 1.55
C ILE A 41 0.69 6.81 0.03
N GLN A 42 0.49 7.96 -0.63
CA GLN A 42 0.32 7.99 -2.08
C GLN A 42 1.57 7.50 -2.82
N ARG A 43 2.77 7.82 -2.35
CA ARG A 43 4.01 7.30 -2.94
C ARG A 43 4.10 5.78 -2.82
N ASP A 44 3.77 5.24 -1.64
CA ASP A 44 3.80 3.79 -1.41
C ASP A 44 2.74 3.07 -2.26
N LEU A 45 1.53 3.65 -2.37
CA LEU A 45 0.47 3.15 -3.25
C LEU A 45 0.89 3.17 -4.72
N ASN A 46 1.57 4.22 -5.18
CA ASN A 46 2.09 4.28 -6.55
C ASN A 46 3.11 3.17 -6.82
N VAL A 47 3.94 2.81 -5.84
CA VAL A 47 4.86 1.66 -5.96
C VAL A 47 4.08 0.36 -6.11
N LEU A 48 3.05 0.16 -5.29
CA LEU A 48 2.20 -1.05 -5.38
C LEU A 48 1.42 -1.12 -6.70
N GLU A 49 0.88 0.01 -7.16
CA GLU A 49 0.12 0.11 -8.41
C GLU A 49 1.00 -0.13 -9.63
N TYR A 50 2.20 0.46 -9.67
CA TYR A 50 3.19 0.20 -10.72
C TYR A 50 3.55 -1.29 -10.82
N ASN A 51 3.52 -2.01 -9.69
CA ASN A 51 3.78 -3.46 -9.64
C ASN A 51 2.51 -4.32 -9.84
N HIS A 52 1.38 -3.71 -10.16
CA HIS A 52 0.07 -4.35 -10.35
C HIS A 52 -0.41 -5.12 -9.11
N LEU A 53 -0.08 -4.65 -7.91
CA LEU A 53 -0.48 -5.24 -6.64
C LEU A 53 -1.77 -4.63 -6.09
N VAL A 54 -2.01 -3.37 -6.40
CA VAL A 54 -3.24 -2.65 -6.05
C VAL A 54 -3.74 -1.87 -7.27
N HIS A 55 -5.01 -1.48 -7.24
CA HIS A 55 -5.61 -0.55 -8.20
C HIS A 55 -6.60 0.38 -7.50
N SER A 56 -6.93 1.49 -8.15
CA SER A 56 -7.90 2.47 -7.65
C SER A 56 -9.27 2.30 -8.33
N PRO A 57 -10.25 1.60 -7.73
CA PRO A 57 -11.58 1.44 -8.33
C PRO A 57 -12.39 2.76 -8.42
N SER A 58 -12.08 3.74 -7.56
CA SER A 58 -12.63 5.09 -7.61
C SER A 58 -11.69 6.04 -6.88
N ARG A 59 -11.80 7.35 -7.14
CA ARG A 59 -10.86 8.35 -6.60
C ARG A 59 -10.70 8.22 -5.09
N GLY A 60 -9.45 8.00 -4.65
CA GLY A 60 -9.08 7.90 -3.24
C GLY A 60 -9.41 6.55 -2.59
N LYS A 61 -9.91 5.57 -3.34
CA LYS A 61 -10.11 4.19 -2.88
C LYS A 61 -9.09 3.26 -3.53
N TRP A 62 -8.69 2.24 -2.81
CA TRP A 62 -7.65 1.29 -3.22
C TRP A 62 -8.06 -0.13 -2.90
N SER A 63 -7.75 -1.08 -3.78
CA SER A 63 -8.05 -2.50 -3.61
C SER A 63 -6.91 -3.35 -4.15
N ALA A 64 -6.67 -4.49 -3.51
CA ALA A 64 -5.67 -5.45 -3.97
C ALA A 64 -6.12 -6.12 -5.28
N THR A 65 -5.17 -6.38 -6.18
CA THR A 65 -5.44 -7.17 -7.38
C THR A 65 -5.48 -8.66 -7.06
N SER A 66 -5.93 -9.49 -8.01
CA SER A 66 -5.88 -10.95 -7.91
C SER A 66 -4.50 -11.56 -8.18
N LYS A 67 -3.46 -10.72 -8.35
CA LYS A 67 -2.09 -11.17 -8.64
C LYS A 67 -1.58 -12.06 -7.50
N LYS A 68 -1.15 -13.28 -7.83
CA LYS A 68 -0.53 -14.19 -6.85
C LYS A 68 0.83 -13.64 -6.45
N VAL A 69 1.01 -13.39 -5.16
CA VAL A 69 2.28 -12.91 -4.58
C VAL A 69 2.77 -13.93 -3.57
N LYS A 70 4.07 -14.28 -3.63
CA LYS A 70 4.73 -15.03 -2.56
C LYS A 70 5.09 -14.07 -1.44
N VAL A 71 4.55 -14.29 -0.26
CA VAL A 71 5.00 -13.60 0.96
C VAL A 71 6.16 -14.42 1.51
N SER A 72 7.35 -13.82 1.56
CA SER A 72 8.58 -14.41 2.10
C SER A 72 9.20 -13.45 3.09
#